data_AF-A0A929ZSB4-F1
#
_entry.id   AF-A0A929ZSB4-F1
#
_cell.length_a   1.000
_cell.length_b   1.000
_cell.length_c   1.000
_cell.angle_alpha   90.00
_cell.angle_beta   90.00
_cell.angle_gamma   90.00
#
_symmetry.space_group_name_H-M   'P 1'
#
loop_
_entity.id
_entity.type
_entity.pdbx_description
1 polymer ?
#
loop_
_entity_poly.entity_id
_entity_poly.type
_entity_poly.pdbx_seq_one_letter_code
_entity_poly.pdbx_strand_id
1 'polypeptide(L)' 'MACNCSKPITKSECAMLREFNEDGRMFIYHIFDDKGLVVAYVPEGENPNDIAHERGFYNEKGELEWYLTTEHPCLWE' A
#
# COMPACT_ATOMS: atom_id res chain seq x y z
N MET A 1 16.55 -7.49 -4.16
CA MET A 1 15.26 -6.83 -3.83
C MET A 1 14.71 -6.22 -5.11
N ALA A 2 13.73 -6.87 -5.75
CA ALA A 2 13.01 -6.27 -6.87
C ALA A 2 11.87 -5.44 -6.28
N CYS A 3 12.10 -4.14 -6.14
CA CYS A 3 11.02 -3.20 -5.85
C CYS A 3 10.18 -3.08 -7.12
N ASN A 4 8.86 -3.21 -7.01
CA ASN A 4 7.94 -2.96 -8.11
C ASN A 4 7.84 -1.44 -8.34
N CYS A 5 8.96 -0.80 -8.70
CA CYS A 5 9.08 0.62 -9.07
C CYS A 5 8.44 0.92 -10.43
N SER A 6 7.57 0.03 -10.95
CA SER A 6 6.95 0.20 -12.27
C SER A 6 5.87 1.28 -12.28
N LYS A 7 5.44 1.78 -11.12
CA LYS A 7 4.40 2.81 -11.03
C LYS A 7 4.89 4.00 -10.18
N PRO A 8 4.96 5.22 -10.76
CA PRO A 8 5.51 6.37 -10.06
C PRO A 8 4.54 6.83 -8.98
N ILE A 9 4.80 6.45 -7.73
CA ILE A 9 4.24 7.18 -6.60
C ILE A 9 4.87 8.57 -6.53
N THR A 10 4.02 9.57 -6.31
CA THR A 10 4.41 10.95 -6.16
C THR A 10 5.04 11.21 -4.79
N LYS A 11 5.83 12.29 -4.68
CA LYS A 11 6.41 12.71 -3.39
C LYS A 11 5.34 12.96 -2.31
N SER A 12 4.14 13.37 -2.71
CA SER A 12 3.01 13.58 -1.80
C SER A 12 2.46 12.26 -1.23
N GLU A 13 2.41 11.20 -2.03
CA GLU A 13 2.00 9.87 -1.55
C GLU A 13 3.02 9.29 -0.57
N CYS A 14 4.32 9.54 -0.79
CA CYS A 14 5.34 9.14 0.19
C CYS A 14 5.21 9.85 1.54
N ALA A 15 4.89 11.15 1.55
CA ALA A 15 4.64 11.89 2.78
C ALA A 15 3.44 11.29 3.53
N MET A 16 2.37 10.95 2.81
CA MET A 16 1.19 10.29 3.36
C MET A 16 1.53 8.90 3.95
N LEU A 17 2.39 8.12 3.29
CA LEU A 17 2.88 6.84 3.83
C LEU A 17 3.68 7.01 5.12
N ARG A 18 4.50 8.07 5.23
CA ARG A 18 5.22 8.42 6.48
C ARG A 18 4.24 8.74 7.60
N GLU A 19 3.23 9.56 7.35
CA GLU A 19 2.21 9.91 8.37
C GLU A 19 1.47 8.67 8.89
N PHE A 20 1.12 7.74 8.00
CA PHE A 20 0.52 6.46 8.40
C PHE A 20 1.48 5.56 9.17
N ASN A 21 2.78 5.60 8.86
CA ASN A 21 3.78 4.86 9.60
C ASN A 21 3.96 5.39 11.03
N GLU A 22 3.94 6.73 11.19
CA GLU A 22 4.06 7.38 12.50
C GLU A 22 2.86 7.12 13.43
N ASP A 23 1.68 6.83 12.87
CA ASP A 23 0.49 6.48 13.67
C ASP A 23 0.65 5.14 14.41
N GLY A 24 1.61 4.29 14.01
CA GLY A 24 1.90 3.00 14.64
C GLY A 24 0.89 1.89 14.33
N ARG A 25 -0.08 2.18 13.46
CA ARG A 25 -1.09 1.25 12.97
C ARG A 25 -0.61 0.52 11.71
N MET A 26 -1.22 -0.63 11.41
CA MET A 26 -0.93 -1.39 10.20
C MET A 26 -1.72 -0.82 9.02
N PHE A 27 -1.01 -0.43 7.97
CA PHE A 27 -1.61 0.02 6.72
C PHE A 27 -1.05 -0.77 5.55
N ILE A 28 -1.93 -1.09 4.61
CA ILE A 28 -1.59 -1.72 3.35
C ILE A 28 -1.89 -0.75 2.22
N TYR A 29 -1.16 -0.85 1.11
CA TYR A 29 -1.43 -0.07 -0.07
C TYR A 29 -1.39 -0.94 -1.34
N HIS A 30 -2.10 -0.46 -2.35
CA HIS A 30 -2.07 -1.01 -3.71
C HIS A 30 -1.99 0.13 -4.71
N ILE A 31 -1.30 -0.09 -5.84
CA ILE A 31 -1.12 0.93 -6.87
C ILE A 31 -1.94 0.55 -8.11
N PHE A 32 -3.10 1.18 -8.23
CA PHE A 32 -3.95 1.03 -9.40
C PHE A 32 -3.38 1.82 -10.58
N ASP A 33 -3.45 1.24 -11.79
CA ASP A 33 -3.03 1.92 -13.02
C ASP A 33 -3.82 3.21 -13.28
N ASP A 34 -5.12 3.17 -12.99
CA ASP A 34 -6.06 4.26 -13.30
C ASP A 34 -6.19 5.30 -12.16
N LYS A 35 -5.99 4.87 -10.90
CA LYS A 35 -6.27 5.69 -9.70
C LYS A 35 -5.03 6.12 -8.92
N GLY A 36 -3.86 5.53 -9.19
CA GLY A 36 -2.64 5.76 -8.39
C GLY A 36 -2.61 4.92 -7.10
N LEU A 37 -1.86 5.38 -6.09
CA LEU A 37 -1.72 4.66 -4.82
C LEU A 37 -2.96 4.82 -3.95
N VAL A 38 -3.49 3.69 -3.49
CA VAL A 38 -4.61 3.63 -2.57
C VAL A 38 -4.16 2.91 -1.31
N VAL A 39 -4.38 3.55 -0.16
CA VAL A 39 -4.05 3.01 1.16
C VAL A 39 -5.33 2.52 1.86
N ALA A 40 -5.22 1.42 2.58
CA ALA A 40 -6.23 0.90 3.48
C ALA A 40 -5.63 0.62 4.86
N TYR A 41 -6.38 1.00 5.89
CA TYR A 41 -6.06 0.67 7.27
C TYR A 41 -6.46 -0.79 7.56
N VAL A 42 -5.56 -1.51 8.23
CA VAL A 42 -5.79 -2.87 8.73
C VAL A 42 -5.91 -2.80 10.25
N PRO A 43 -7.10 -3.05 10.82
CA PRO A 43 -7.26 -3.09 12.26
C PRO A 43 -6.42 -4.21 12.90
N GLU A 44 -5.99 -4.01 14.15
CA GLU A 44 -5.29 -5.05 14.89
C GLU A 44 -6.17 -6.29 15.05
N GLY A 45 -5.66 -7.45 14.62
CA GLY A 45 -6.38 -8.72 14.64
C GLY A 45 -7.17 -9.04 13.36
N GLU A 46 -7.26 -8.10 12.42
CA GLU A 46 -7.82 -8.35 11.09
C GLU A 46 -6.73 -8.83 10.12
N ASN A 47 -7.16 -9.58 9.13
CA ASN A 47 -6.26 -10.08 8.11
C ASN A 47 -6.12 -9.04 6.99
N PRO A 48 -4.89 -8.59 6.65
CA PRO A 48 -4.68 -7.66 5.55
C PRO A 48 -5.24 -8.19 4.22
N ASN A 49 -5.32 -9.51 4.05
CA ASN A 49 -5.91 -10.10 2.84
C ASN A 49 -7.42 -9.83 2.73
N ASP A 50 -8.15 -9.89 3.84
CA ASP A 50 -9.59 -9.62 3.87
C ASP A 50 -9.85 -8.14 3.57
N ILE A 51 -9.08 -7.24 4.18
CA ILE A 51 -9.17 -5.80 3.90
C ILE A 51 -8.82 -5.50 2.43
N ALA A 52 -7.77 -6.10 1.90
CA ALA A 52 -7.40 -5.97 0.50
C ALA A 52 -8.51 -6.49 -0.43
N HIS A 53 -9.16 -7.59 -0.07
CA HIS A 53 -10.26 -8.17 -0.83
C HIS A 53 -11.49 -7.25 -0.83
N GLU A 54 -11.86 -6.69 0.31
CA GLU A 54 -12.95 -5.70 0.43
C GLU A 54 -12.66 -4.41 -0.35
N ARG A 55 -11.40 -3.97 -0.35
CA ARG A 55 -10.96 -2.77 -1.06
C ARG A 55 -10.73 -2.98 -2.56
N GLY A 56 -10.74 -4.22 -3.03
CA GLY A 56 -10.52 -4.55 -4.43
C GLY A 56 -9.07 -4.44 -4.87
N PHE A 57 -8.12 -4.72 -3.98
CA PHE A 57 -6.68 -4.67 -4.25
C PHE A 57 -6.25 -5.91 -5.05
N TYR A 58 -6.56 -5.88 -6.33
CA TYR A 58 -6.24 -6.94 -7.28
C TYR A 58 -5.33 -6.43 -8.37
N ASN A 59 -4.36 -7.24 -8.75
CA ASN A 59 -3.53 -6.98 -9.91
C ASN A 59 -4.26 -7.32 -11.23
N GLU A 60 -3.58 -7.10 -12.36
CA GLU A 60 -4.14 -7.36 -13.70
C GLU A 60 -4.52 -8.83 -13.96
N LYS A 61 -4.01 -9.76 -13.14
CA LYS A 61 -4.35 -11.19 -13.20
C LYS A 61 -5.56 -11.56 -12.34
N GLY A 62 -6.12 -10.59 -11.61
CA GLY A 62 -7.19 -10.83 -10.63
C GLY A 62 -6.67 -11.49 -9.34
N GLU A 63 -5.36 -11.48 -9.10
CA GLU A 63 -4.76 -11.98 -7.88
C GLU A 63 -4.67 -10.85 -6.86
N LEU A 64 -4.91 -11.18 -5.58
CA LEU A 64 -4.81 -10.21 -4.50
C LEU A 64 -3.38 -9.69 -4.41
N GLU A 65 -3.21 -8.37 -4.49
CA GLU A 65 -1.90 -7.71 -4.48
C GLU A 65 -1.94 -6.50 -3.56
N TRP A 66 -1.18 -6.54 -2.49
CA TRP A 66 -1.03 -5.43 -1.56
C TRP A 66 0.37 -5.43 -0.94
N TYR A 67 0.79 -4.27 -0.46
CA TYR A 67 2.10 -4.05 0.13
C TYR A 67 1.96 -3.28 1.44
N LEU A 68 2.86 -3.49 2.40
CA LEU A 68 2.85 -2.71 3.63
C LEU A 68 3.44 -1.33 3.40
N THR A 69 2.80 -0.30 3.97
CA THR A 69 3.33 1.07 3.89
C THR A 69 4.75 1.19 4.45
N THR A 70 5.10 0.35 5.43
CA THR A 70 6.44 0.22 6.05
C THR A 70 7.52 -0.31 5.10
N GLU A 71 7.15 -1.01 4.03
CA GLU A 71 8.09 -1.61 3.07
C GLU A 71 8.48 -0.64 1.94
N HIS A 72 7.83 0.52 1.86
CA HIS A 72 8.07 1.45 0.76
C HIS A 72 9.47 2.11 0.89
N PRO A 73 10.35 2.01 -0.13
CA PRO A 73 11.74 2.50 -0.06
C PRO A 73 11.86 4.00 0.20
N CYS A 74 10.84 4.77 -0.18
CA CYS A 74 10.77 6.21 0.06
C CYS A 74 10.79 6.61 1.56
N LEU A 75 10.53 5.67 2.48
CA LEU A 75 10.72 5.89 3.91
C LEU A 75 12.20 6.06 4.28
N TRP A 76 13.10 5.44 3.51
CA TRP A 76 14.54 5.39 3.74
C TRP A 76 15.33 6.35 2.83
N GLU A 77 14.64 7.14 2.00
CA GLU A 77 15.22 8.23 1.19
C GLU A 77 15.32 9.55 1.96
#